data_AF-A0A6P6QBT3-F1
#
_entry.id   AF-A0A6P6QBT3-F1
#
_cell.length_a   1.000
_cell.length_b   1.000
_cell.length_c   1.000
_cell.angle_alpha   90.00
_cell.angle_beta   90.00
_cell.angle_gamma   90.00
#
_symmetry.space_group_name_H-M   'P 1'
#
loop_
_entity.id
_entity.type
_entity.pdbx_description
1 polymer ?
#
loop_
_entity_poly.entity_id
_entity_poly.type
_entity_poly.pdbx_seq_one_letter_code
_entity_poly.pdbx_strand_id
1 'polypeptide(L)'
;MYNSSYSRATVGLETKKIHKAKKGKSCGYYMRILFFFSSLIQSLIIVSLVLFLVYGQPEKTAEEKRVEELELAFNKISGDNTKLRKDNADLTGSLKAKTGEKEAADKEITKLKNDLTIKTSSFQKSLAACEASKAKVLSTRNPPPSCPPSNNNQNGEIKTLNSALQQQRELYGILMSNFSQTTKYLKIDLDNAVKEKNEHHSQVTQLRKENMNLKSQLDLYTKKCKEDFAESLKGIQTVTSAFLTKIDNFFTHSVTFHLTCTKQEEQMGRIRSNCTSLSRQVEDKFQSYLDIVGAKVSSIQKQSSRLEVENVELTSELDKCKADQKKEAAESSKKLQDAQQKYDREQKQLLEEKSRLRSDKEQLEVQLRNGCTQQLKPAGQPPGMATSGRGR
;
A
#
# COMPACT_ATOMS: atom_id res chain seq x y z
N MET A 1 -77.76 -113.20 27.56
CA MET A 1 -77.84 -113.53 28.99
C MET A 1 -76.62 -112.93 29.68
N TYR A 2 -76.84 -112.28 30.82
CA TYR A 2 -75.89 -111.72 31.80
C TYR A 2 -75.27 -110.32 31.60
N ASN A 3 -75.65 -109.45 32.55
CA ASN A 3 -75.20 -108.11 32.88
C ASN A 3 -73.84 -108.08 33.58
N SER A 4 -73.19 -106.91 33.61
CA SER A 4 -72.64 -106.20 34.79
C SER A 4 -71.59 -105.18 34.32
N SER A 5 -71.35 -104.01 34.89
CA SER A 5 -71.90 -103.31 36.06
C SER A 5 -71.33 -101.87 36.07
N TYR A 6 -72.17 -100.88 36.44
CA TYR A 6 -71.92 -99.67 37.29
C TYR A 6 -70.67 -98.77 37.04
N SER A 7 -70.65 -97.44 37.27
CA SER A 7 -71.44 -96.53 38.12
C SER A 7 -71.10 -95.04 37.82
N ARG A 8 -72.12 -94.17 37.90
CA ARG A 8 -72.22 -92.78 38.48
C ARG A 8 -71.02 -91.81 38.36
N ALA A 9 -71.22 -90.51 38.09
CA ALA A 9 -72.01 -89.62 38.93
C ALA A 9 -72.62 -88.39 38.22
N THR A 10 -73.83 -88.08 38.68
CA THR A 10 -74.68 -86.93 38.48
C THR A 10 -74.25 -85.73 39.34
N VAL A 11 -74.21 -84.52 38.77
CA VAL A 11 -74.75 -83.30 39.42
C VAL A 11 -75.36 -82.43 38.32
N GLY A 12 -76.68 -82.36 38.30
CA GLY A 12 -77.43 -81.38 37.52
C GLY A 12 -77.68 -80.12 38.33
N LEU A 13 -77.79 -79.00 37.63
CA LEU A 13 -78.73 -77.95 38.04
C LEU A 13 -79.34 -77.33 36.78
N GLU A 14 -80.58 -77.73 36.57
CA GLU A 14 -81.48 -77.35 35.49
C GLU A 14 -81.98 -75.89 35.64
N THR A 15 -81.93 -75.18 34.52
CA THR A 15 -83.09 -74.51 33.89
C THR A 15 -83.68 -73.25 34.53
N LYS A 16 -83.51 -72.12 33.82
CA LYS A 16 -84.56 -71.10 33.72
C LYS A 16 -84.56 -70.42 32.34
N LYS A 17 -85.50 -70.86 31.49
CA LYS A 17 -85.94 -70.12 30.29
C LYS A 17 -86.75 -68.90 30.75
N ILE A 18 -86.33 -67.70 30.35
CA ILE A 18 -87.20 -66.52 30.31
C ILE A 18 -87.02 -65.86 28.94
N HIS A 19 -88.13 -65.77 28.21
CA HIS A 19 -88.28 -65.19 26.89
C HIS A 19 -87.91 -63.70 26.85
N LYS A 20 -87.23 -63.25 25.78
CA LYS A 20 -87.57 -62.05 24.97
C LYS A 20 -86.52 -61.81 23.86
N ALA A 21 -86.97 -61.88 22.61
CA ALA A 21 -86.21 -61.42 21.45
C ALA A 21 -86.25 -59.89 21.35
N LYS A 22 -85.08 -59.25 21.24
CA LYS A 22 -84.88 -57.94 20.59
C LYS A 22 -83.52 -57.94 19.89
N LYS A 23 -83.52 -57.58 18.60
CA LYS A 23 -82.37 -57.43 17.68
C LYS A 23 -81.11 -56.88 18.39
N GLY A 24 -80.16 -57.76 18.70
CA GLY A 24 -78.82 -57.38 19.18
C GLY A 24 -77.83 -57.38 18.02
N LYS A 25 -77.17 -56.24 17.77
CA LYS A 25 -76.09 -56.14 16.77
C LYS A 25 -75.01 -57.16 17.10
N SER A 26 -74.68 -58.02 16.13
CA SER A 26 -73.76 -59.14 16.30
C SER A 26 -72.42 -58.69 16.89
N CYS A 27 -71.88 -59.43 17.87
CA CYS A 27 -70.56 -59.24 18.47
C CYS A 27 -69.44 -58.96 17.43
N GLY A 28 -69.56 -59.51 16.22
CA GLY A 28 -68.61 -59.26 15.11
C GLY A 28 -68.55 -57.81 14.59
N TYR A 29 -69.60 -57.00 14.77
CA TYR A 29 -69.59 -55.59 14.36
C TYR A 29 -68.64 -54.76 15.23
N TYR A 30 -68.66 -55.01 16.55
CA TYR A 30 -67.76 -54.32 17.49
C TYR A 30 -66.31 -54.78 17.34
N MET A 31 -66.05 -56.04 17.00
CA MET A 31 -64.69 -56.52 16.72
C MET A 31 -64.07 -55.87 15.46
N ARG A 32 -64.86 -55.68 14.40
CA ARG A 32 -64.38 -54.96 13.19
C ARG A 32 -64.09 -53.49 13.48
N ILE A 33 -64.91 -52.85 14.31
CA ILE A 33 -64.69 -51.47 14.75
C ILE A 33 -63.41 -51.33 15.58
N LEU A 34 -63.17 -52.23 16.53
CA LEU A 34 -61.95 -52.22 17.34
C LEU A 34 -60.69 -52.42 16.48
N PHE A 35 -60.74 -53.30 15.47
CA PHE A 35 -59.63 -53.50 14.54
C PHE A 35 -59.37 -52.26 13.68
N PHE A 36 -60.44 -51.57 13.25
CA PHE A 36 -60.32 -50.32 12.49
C PHE A 36 -59.70 -49.19 13.33
N PHE A 37 -60.13 -49.04 14.57
CA PHE A 37 -59.53 -48.04 15.48
C PHE A 37 -58.09 -48.40 15.83
N SER A 38 -57.75 -49.67 16.00
CA SER A 38 -56.36 -50.10 16.23
C SER A 38 -55.46 -49.79 15.02
N SER A 39 -55.91 -50.11 13.81
CA SER A 39 -55.18 -49.78 12.58
C SER A 39 -55.07 -48.27 12.35
N LEU A 40 -56.09 -47.50 12.73
CA LEU A 40 -56.11 -46.04 12.58
C LEU A 40 -55.15 -45.37 13.57
N ILE A 41 -55.15 -45.81 14.83
CA ILE A 41 -54.18 -45.34 15.84
C ILE A 41 -52.76 -45.70 15.41
N GLN A 42 -52.53 -46.90 14.89
CA GLN A 42 -51.22 -47.30 14.36
C GLN A 42 -50.77 -46.41 13.19
N SER A 43 -51.66 -46.09 12.24
CA SER A 43 -51.35 -45.19 11.13
C SER A 43 -51.04 -43.76 11.62
N LEU A 44 -51.79 -43.25 12.61
CA LEU A 44 -51.54 -41.93 13.19
C LEU A 44 -50.19 -41.86 13.90
N ILE A 45 -49.79 -42.93 14.60
CA ILE A 45 -48.46 -43.01 15.22
C ILE A 45 -47.36 -42.98 14.15
N ILE A 46 -47.49 -43.75 13.07
CA ILE A 46 -46.49 -43.77 11.98
C ILE A 46 -46.36 -42.38 11.34
N VAL A 47 -47.48 -41.72 11.02
CA VAL A 47 -47.47 -40.36 10.45
C VAL A 47 -46.84 -39.36 11.43
N SER A 48 -47.14 -39.47 12.72
CA SER A 48 -46.56 -38.61 13.75
C SER A 48 -45.05 -38.80 13.88
N LEU A 49 -44.56 -40.04 13.83
CA LEU A 49 -43.12 -40.34 13.86
C LEU A 49 -42.41 -39.85 12.60
N VAL A 50 -43.02 -39.99 11.43
CA VAL A 50 -42.46 -39.46 10.17
C VAL A 50 -42.41 -37.94 10.19
N LEU A 51 -43.45 -37.27 10.68
CA LEU A 51 -43.42 -35.81 10.88
C LEU A 51 -42.34 -35.41 11.89
N PHE A 52 -42.15 -36.18 12.95
CA PHE A 52 -41.06 -35.97 13.91
C PHE A 52 -39.67 -36.23 13.29
N LEU A 53 -39.56 -37.09 12.28
CA LEU A 53 -38.28 -37.39 11.62
C LEU A 53 -37.96 -36.36 10.52
N VAL A 54 -38.97 -35.87 9.80
CA VAL A 54 -38.85 -34.85 8.74
C VAL A 54 -38.74 -33.44 9.32
N TYR A 55 -39.43 -33.14 10.42
CA TYR A 55 -39.47 -31.81 11.04
C TYR A 55 -38.86 -31.73 12.44
N GLY A 56 -38.48 -32.85 13.06
CA GLY A 56 -37.90 -32.88 14.41
C GLY A 56 -36.38 -32.88 14.46
N GLN A 57 -35.69 -32.41 13.41
CA GLN A 57 -34.32 -31.91 13.62
C GLN A 57 -34.43 -30.65 14.49
N PRO A 58 -33.83 -30.61 15.69
CA PRO A 58 -33.95 -29.45 16.55
C PRO A 58 -33.25 -28.26 15.90
N GLU A 59 -34.02 -27.28 15.41
CA GLU A 59 -33.52 -25.97 14.94
C GLU A 59 -32.56 -25.30 15.94
N LYS A 60 -32.66 -25.68 17.22
CA LYS A 60 -31.78 -25.23 18.31
C LYS A 60 -30.29 -25.41 18.02
N THR A 61 -29.86 -26.48 17.35
CA THR A 61 -28.41 -26.72 17.13
C THR A 61 -27.81 -25.81 16.05
N ALA A 62 -28.60 -25.39 15.07
CA ALA A 62 -28.15 -24.47 14.03
C ALA A 62 -28.22 -23.01 14.49
N GLU A 63 -29.24 -22.65 15.27
CA GLU A 63 -29.37 -21.31 15.86
C GLU A 63 -28.35 -21.07 16.97
N GLU A 64 -28.15 -22.01 17.92
CA GLU A 64 -27.12 -21.87 18.97
C GLU A 64 -25.72 -21.73 18.37
N LYS A 65 -25.39 -22.52 17.33
CA LYS A 65 -24.11 -22.42 16.64
C LYS A 65 -23.94 -21.06 15.95
N ARG A 66 -25.01 -20.51 15.36
CA ARG A 66 -24.97 -19.17 14.76
C ARG A 66 -24.83 -18.07 15.80
N VAL A 67 -25.43 -18.23 16.97
CA VAL A 67 -25.30 -17.29 18.08
C VAL A 67 -23.86 -17.32 18.62
N GLU A 68 -23.27 -18.51 18.79
CA GLU A 68 -21.88 -18.67 19.23
C GLU A 68 -20.88 -18.08 18.21
N GLU A 69 -21.09 -18.31 16.91
CA GLU A 69 -20.30 -17.70 15.84
C GLU A 69 -20.43 -16.16 15.83
N LEU A 70 -21.64 -15.63 16.08
CA LEU A 70 -21.87 -14.19 16.21
C LEU A 70 -21.17 -13.61 17.44
N GLU A 71 -21.22 -14.30 18.58
CA GLU A 71 -20.60 -13.86 19.81
C GLU A 71 -19.07 -13.85 19.69
N LEU A 72 -18.49 -14.88 19.07
CA LEU A 72 -17.06 -14.92 18.73
C LEU A 72 -16.66 -13.78 17.78
N ALA A 73 -17.45 -13.54 16.73
CA ALA A 73 -17.20 -12.46 15.78
C ALA A 73 -17.31 -11.08 16.46
N PHE A 74 -18.31 -10.89 17.32
CA PHE A 74 -18.51 -9.65 18.07
C PHE A 74 -17.36 -9.40 19.03
N ASN A 75 -16.95 -10.41 19.82
CA ASN A 75 -15.84 -10.29 20.75
C ASN A 75 -14.52 -9.98 20.03
N LYS A 76 -14.28 -10.62 18.87
CA LYS A 76 -13.12 -10.32 18.03
C LYS A 76 -13.13 -8.88 17.52
N ILE A 77 -14.25 -8.45 16.92
CA ILE A 77 -14.40 -7.09 16.37
C ILE A 77 -14.29 -6.04 17.49
N SER A 78 -14.86 -6.30 18.66
CA SER A 78 -14.76 -5.43 19.83
C SER A 78 -13.31 -5.30 20.31
N GLY A 79 -12.58 -6.42 20.39
CA GLY A 79 -11.15 -6.44 20.69
C GLY A 79 -10.32 -5.65 19.68
N ASP A 80 -10.56 -5.87 18.38
CA ASP A 80 -9.88 -5.14 17.31
C ASP A 80 -10.19 -3.63 17.36
N ASN A 81 -11.42 -3.25 17.67
CA ASN A 81 -11.84 -1.85 17.78
C ASN A 81 -11.19 -1.15 18.99
N THR A 82 -11.12 -1.83 20.14
CA THR A 82 -10.42 -1.28 21.32
C THR A 82 -8.93 -1.11 21.07
N LYS A 83 -8.29 -2.07 20.39
CA LYS A 83 -6.89 -1.97 19.98
C LYS A 83 -6.67 -0.80 19.01
N LEU A 84 -7.48 -0.70 17.95
CA LEU A 84 -7.41 0.40 16.99
C LEU A 84 -7.62 1.77 17.65
N ARG A 85 -8.50 1.87 18.65
CA ARG A 85 -8.67 3.11 19.43
C ARG A 85 -7.43 3.48 20.23
N LYS A 86 -6.77 2.48 20.82
CA LYS A 86 -5.51 2.69 21.55
C LYS A 86 -4.38 3.12 20.61
N ASP A 87 -4.20 2.39 19.50
CA ASP A 87 -3.19 2.72 18.49
C ASP A 87 -3.41 4.13 17.91
N ASN A 88 -4.67 4.51 17.65
CA ASN A 88 -5.01 5.86 17.19
C ASN A 88 -4.69 6.94 18.24
N ALA A 89 -4.94 6.67 19.52
CA ALA A 89 -4.58 7.58 20.60
C ALA A 89 -3.05 7.74 20.71
N ASP A 90 -2.31 6.63 20.63
CA ASP A 90 -0.85 6.61 20.71
C ASP A 90 -0.21 7.34 19.51
N LEU A 91 -0.70 7.08 18.29
CA LEU A 91 -0.28 7.77 17.07
C LEU A 91 -0.60 9.27 17.13
N THR A 92 -1.79 9.63 17.60
CA THR A 92 -2.18 11.04 17.80
C THR A 92 -1.27 11.72 18.82
N GLY A 93 -0.89 11.03 19.89
CA GLY A 93 0.07 11.51 20.88
C GLY A 93 1.46 11.74 20.27
N SER A 94 1.98 10.79 19.50
CA SER A 94 3.26 10.91 18.80
C SER A 94 3.26 12.04 17.77
N LEU A 95 2.16 12.22 17.03
CA LEU A 95 2.03 13.34 16.09
C LEU A 95 2.04 14.69 16.80
N LYS A 96 1.35 14.82 17.94
CA LYS A 96 1.40 16.06 18.74
C LYS A 96 2.80 16.34 19.27
N ALA A 97 3.49 15.32 19.78
CA ALA A 97 4.87 15.46 20.25
C ALA A 97 5.82 15.90 19.12
N LYS A 98 5.75 15.23 17.96
CA LYS A 98 6.58 15.57 16.79
C LYS A 98 6.27 16.94 16.21
N THR A 99 5.00 17.36 16.25
CA THR A 99 4.61 18.72 15.84
C THR A 99 5.21 19.76 16.78
N GLY A 100 5.18 19.52 18.10
CA GLY A 100 5.83 20.40 19.08
C GLY A 100 7.35 20.47 18.94
N GLU A 101 8.03 19.33 18.70
CA GLU A 101 9.47 19.30 18.40
C GLU A 101 9.81 20.09 17.14
N LYS A 102 9.00 19.95 16.08
CA LYS A 102 9.17 20.71 14.84
C LYS A 102 9.01 22.21 15.08
N GLU A 103 7.97 22.64 15.80
CA GLU A 103 7.77 24.06 16.13
C GLU A 103 8.92 24.64 16.97
N ALA A 104 9.50 23.83 17.88
CA ALA A 104 10.68 24.24 18.64
C ALA A 104 11.91 24.39 17.74
N ALA A 105 12.15 23.42 16.84
CA ALA A 105 13.24 23.48 15.88
C ALA A 105 13.10 24.68 14.91
N ASP A 106 11.89 24.97 14.42
CA ASP A 106 11.62 26.11 13.56
C ASP A 106 11.90 27.46 14.29
N LYS A 107 11.61 27.52 15.60
CA LYS A 107 11.98 28.67 16.45
C LYS A 107 13.51 28.82 16.61
N GLU A 108 14.25 27.73 16.76
CA GLU A 108 15.71 27.78 16.81
C GLU A 108 16.32 28.20 15.47
N ILE A 109 15.81 27.66 14.36
CA ILE A 109 16.27 28.04 13.00
C ILE A 109 16.05 29.54 12.76
N THR A 110 14.89 30.06 13.11
CA THR A 110 14.60 31.50 12.96
C THR A 110 15.50 32.37 13.85
N LYS A 111 15.78 31.94 15.08
CA LYS A 111 16.74 32.62 15.97
C LYS A 111 18.16 32.62 15.38
N LEU A 112 18.66 31.46 14.93
CA LEU A 112 19.97 31.33 14.32
C LEU A 112 20.11 32.18 13.04
N LYS A 113 19.04 32.23 12.23
CA LYS A 113 19.00 33.07 11.03
C LYS A 113 19.09 34.56 11.37
N ASN A 114 18.43 35.00 12.43
CA ASN A 114 18.53 36.38 12.90
C ASN A 114 19.94 36.69 13.43
N ASP A 115 20.52 35.81 14.25
CA ASP A 115 21.89 35.97 14.76
C ASP A 115 22.93 36.01 13.63
N LEU A 116 22.77 35.15 12.60
CA LEU A 116 23.61 35.16 11.41
C LEU A 116 23.47 36.48 10.63
N THR A 117 22.25 36.99 10.47
CA THR A 117 21.98 38.25 9.78
C THR A 117 22.63 39.43 10.52
N ILE A 118 22.52 39.46 11.85
CA ILE A 118 23.17 40.46 12.71
C ILE A 118 24.69 40.39 12.56
N LYS A 119 25.29 39.18 12.70
CA LYS A 119 26.74 38.99 12.55
C LYS A 119 27.23 39.34 11.15
N THR A 120 26.49 38.99 10.11
CA THR A 120 26.85 39.32 8.73
C THR A 120 26.87 40.84 8.53
N SER A 121 25.86 41.54 9.07
CA SER A 121 25.80 43.00 9.02
C SER A 121 26.94 43.68 9.79
N SER A 122 27.36 43.12 10.94
CA SER A 122 28.47 43.66 11.73
C SER A 122 29.82 43.40 11.06
N PHE A 123 30.02 42.22 10.47
CA PHE A 123 31.19 41.92 9.64
C PHE A 123 31.29 42.86 8.44
N GLN A 124 30.19 43.10 7.73
CA GLN A 124 30.18 43.98 6.56
C GLN A 124 30.49 45.43 6.94
N LYS A 125 30.02 45.91 8.10
CA LYS A 125 30.40 47.23 8.64
C LYS A 125 31.88 47.30 9.04
N SER A 126 32.42 46.24 9.65
CA SER A 126 33.83 46.17 10.04
C SER A 126 34.76 46.11 8.82
N LEU A 127 34.34 45.40 7.77
CA LEU A 127 35.07 45.30 6.51
C LEU A 127 35.09 46.65 5.78
N ALA A 128 33.96 47.36 5.73
CA ALA A 128 33.89 48.72 5.20
C ALA A 128 34.75 49.73 6.00
N ALA A 129 34.80 49.60 7.33
CA ALA A 129 35.68 50.41 8.18
C ALA A 129 37.17 50.11 7.94
N CYS A 130 37.52 48.84 7.72
CA CYS A 130 38.87 48.41 7.38
C CYS A 130 39.31 48.95 6.01
N GLU A 131 38.44 48.87 5.00
CA GLU A 131 38.70 49.43 3.66
C GLU A 131 38.86 50.97 3.69
N ALA A 132 38.03 51.67 4.47
CA ALA A 132 38.16 53.11 4.69
C ALA A 132 39.47 53.50 5.41
N SER A 133 39.97 52.64 6.32
CA SER A 133 41.26 52.85 6.98
C SER A 133 42.45 52.63 6.03
N LYS A 134 42.33 51.69 5.08
CA LYS A 134 43.34 51.42 4.05
C LYS A 134 43.56 52.61 3.11
N ALA A 135 42.49 53.37 2.84
CA ALA A 135 42.56 54.62 2.06
C ALA A 135 43.24 55.78 2.80
N LYS A 136 43.20 55.82 4.15
CA LYS A 136 43.88 56.86 4.95
C LYS A 136 45.38 56.61 5.11
N VAL A 137 45.84 55.35 5.05
CA VAL A 137 47.27 55.01 5.21
C VAL A 137 48.11 55.39 3.98
N LEU A 138 47.52 55.58 2.80
CA LEU A 138 48.26 56.05 1.61
C LEU A 138 48.58 57.56 1.62
N SER A 139 48.07 58.35 2.57
CA SER A 139 48.20 59.82 2.56
C SER A 139 48.99 60.40 3.74
N THR A 140 49.67 59.60 4.56
CA THR A 140 50.49 60.12 5.66
C THR A 140 51.90 59.56 5.59
N ARG A 141 52.76 60.28 4.87
CA ARG A 141 54.21 60.11 4.87
C ARG A 141 54.77 60.64 6.20
N ASN A 142 54.75 59.83 7.25
CA ASN A 142 55.44 60.14 8.50
C ASN A 142 56.94 59.81 8.38
N PRO A 143 57.84 60.63 8.97
CA PRO A 143 59.27 60.37 9.03
C PRO A 143 59.59 59.17 9.96
N PRO A 144 60.74 58.51 9.80
CA PRO A 144 61.05 57.27 10.51
C PRO A 144 61.23 57.51 12.02
N PRO A 145 60.74 56.61 12.88
CA PRO A 145 61.04 56.70 14.30
C PRO A 145 62.49 56.29 14.56
N SER A 146 63.17 57.12 15.36
CA SER A 146 64.50 56.86 15.92
C SER A 146 64.48 55.59 16.77
N CYS A 147 65.46 54.71 16.56
CA CYS A 147 65.66 53.51 17.35
C CYS A 147 66.25 53.87 18.74
N PRO A 148 65.73 53.29 19.84
CA PRO A 148 66.38 53.41 21.15
C PRO A 148 67.65 52.53 21.23
N PRO A 149 68.62 52.89 22.08
CA PRO A 149 69.91 52.21 22.14
C PRO A 149 69.78 50.78 22.68
N SER A 150 70.55 49.90 22.04
CA SER A 150 70.73 48.48 22.34
C SER A 150 71.08 48.24 23.81
N ASN A 151 70.17 47.58 24.53
CA ASN A 151 70.43 47.07 25.87
C ASN A 151 70.78 45.57 25.77
N ASN A 152 71.89 45.18 26.38
CA ASN A 152 72.50 43.84 26.27
C ASN A 152 71.70 42.76 27.03
N ASN A 153 70.54 42.37 26.49
CA ASN A 153 69.78 41.19 26.94
C ASN A 153 69.14 40.42 25.77
N GLN A 154 69.87 40.29 24.66
CA GLN A 154 69.41 39.62 23.43
C GLN A 154 68.95 38.17 23.66
N ASN A 155 69.51 37.45 24.63
CA ASN A 155 69.13 36.06 24.91
C ASN A 155 67.75 35.89 25.57
N GLY A 156 67.25 36.90 26.29
CA GLY A 156 65.94 36.85 26.94
C GLY A 156 64.80 37.18 25.97
N GLU A 157 64.99 38.21 25.14
CA GLU A 157 64.01 38.63 24.12
C GLU A 157 63.85 37.59 23.01
N ILE A 158 64.94 36.99 22.54
CA ILE A 158 64.89 35.92 21.52
C ILE A 158 64.19 34.67 22.08
N LYS A 159 64.39 34.31 23.35
CA LYS A 159 63.64 33.22 23.99
C LYS A 159 62.15 33.54 24.06
N THR A 160 61.79 34.75 24.47
CA THR A 160 60.39 35.18 24.60
C THR A 160 59.68 35.20 23.25
N LEU A 161 60.36 35.69 22.20
CA LEU A 161 59.85 35.72 20.83
C LEU A 161 59.66 34.29 20.28
N ASN A 162 60.62 33.39 20.52
CA ASN A 162 60.49 31.99 20.11
C ASN A 162 59.35 31.28 20.84
N SER A 163 59.18 31.51 22.13
CA SER A 163 58.04 30.98 22.90
C SER A 163 56.71 31.47 22.35
N ALA A 164 56.60 32.76 22.00
CA ALA A 164 55.40 33.32 21.40
C ALA A 164 55.09 32.73 20.01
N LEU A 165 56.12 32.50 19.19
CA LEU A 165 55.99 31.91 17.86
C LEU A 165 55.58 30.42 17.95
N GLN A 166 56.13 29.69 18.92
CA GLN A 166 55.74 28.32 19.26
C GLN A 166 54.25 28.27 19.67
N GLN A 167 53.82 29.16 20.57
CA GLN A 167 52.45 29.24 21.04
C GLN A 167 51.47 29.62 19.92
N GLN A 168 51.89 30.49 18.99
CA GLN A 168 51.09 30.84 17.81
C GLN A 168 50.94 29.65 16.84
N ARG A 169 51.98 28.83 16.66
CA ARG A 169 51.90 27.61 15.84
C ARG A 169 50.95 26.57 16.44
N GLU A 170 51.01 26.39 17.76
CA GLU A 170 50.08 25.48 18.47
C GLU A 170 48.64 25.96 18.33
N LEU A 171 48.38 27.25 18.53
CA LEU A 171 47.05 27.82 18.37
C LEU A 171 46.53 27.68 16.93
N TYR A 172 47.39 27.88 15.94
CA TYR A 172 47.05 27.67 14.53
C TYR A 172 46.74 26.20 14.22
N GLY A 173 47.48 25.26 14.80
CA GLY A 173 47.20 23.81 14.69
C GLY A 173 45.84 23.44 15.31
N ILE A 174 45.52 24.00 16.47
CA ILE A 174 44.21 23.84 17.13
C ILE A 174 43.10 24.45 16.28
N LEU A 175 43.31 25.63 15.69
CA LEU A 175 42.33 26.28 14.84
C LEU A 175 42.07 25.47 13.56
N MET A 176 43.11 24.99 12.89
CA MET A 176 42.99 24.20 11.66
C MET A 176 42.32 22.85 11.92
N SER A 177 42.65 22.18 13.02
CA SER A 177 41.99 20.92 13.40
C SER A 177 40.51 21.13 13.71
N ASN A 178 40.15 22.16 14.49
CA ASN A 178 38.76 22.52 14.75
C ASN A 178 37.99 22.86 13.48
N PHE A 179 38.59 23.64 12.56
CA PHE A 179 37.95 24.00 11.30
C PHE A 179 37.72 22.77 10.42
N SER A 180 38.72 21.90 10.30
CA SER A 180 38.62 20.65 9.54
C SER A 180 37.55 19.72 10.13
N GLN A 181 37.51 19.57 11.46
CA GLN A 181 36.52 18.76 12.15
C GLN A 181 35.10 19.33 11.97
N THR A 182 34.93 20.64 12.12
CA THR A 182 33.64 21.32 11.93
C THR A 182 33.15 21.18 10.49
N THR A 183 34.04 21.35 9.51
CA THR A 183 33.69 21.20 8.08
C THR A 183 33.26 19.76 7.77
N LYS A 184 33.95 18.75 8.33
CA LYS A 184 33.55 17.34 8.19
C LYS A 184 32.17 17.09 8.81
N TYR A 185 31.93 17.59 10.01
CA TYR A 185 30.64 17.45 10.68
C TYR A 185 29.50 18.08 9.87
N LEU A 186 29.68 19.34 9.43
CA LEU A 186 28.69 20.04 8.61
C LEU A 186 28.42 19.34 7.28
N LYS A 187 29.44 18.73 6.68
CA LYS A 187 29.27 17.95 5.45
C LYS A 187 28.40 16.71 5.69
N ILE A 188 28.68 15.97 6.76
CA ILE A 188 27.88 14.79 7.14
C ILE A 188 26.43 15.22 7.44
N ASP A 189 26.24 16.32 8.15
CA ASP A 189 24.93 16.85 8.49
C ASP A 189 24.15 17.28 7.23
N LEU A 190 24.82 17.93 6.29
CA LEU A 190 24.25 18.27 4.98
C LEU A 190 23.85 17.01 4.19
N ASP A 191 24.73 16.01 4.12
CA ASP A 191 24.46 14.76 3.41
C ASP A 191 23.27 14.02 4.03
N ASN A 192 23.17 14.01 5.36
CA ASN A 192 22.02 13.45 6.09
C ASN A 192 20.73 14.23 5.81
N ALA A 193 20.76 15.57 5.88
CA ALA A 193 19.60 16.40 5.59
C ALA A 193 19.11 16.23 4.14
N VAL A 194 20.02 16.10 3.18
CA VAL A 194 19.68 15.80 1.78
C VAL A 194 19.02 14.43 1.66
N LYS A 195 19.56 13.42 2.35
CA LYS A 195 19.00 12.07 2.36
C LYS A 195 17.58 12.06 2.95
N GLU A 196 17.38 12.68 4.12
CA GLU A 196 16.06 12.79 4.76
C GLU A 196 15.06 13.55 3.89
N LYS A 197 15.48 14.66 3.25
CA LYS A 197 14.63 15.40 2.32
C LYS A 197 14.18 14.52 1.15
N ASN A 198 15.09 13.72 0.59
CA ASN A 198 14.78 12.84 -0.53
C ASN A 198 13.84 11.70 -0.11
N GLU A 199 14.06 11.13 1.07
CA GLU A 199 13.18 10.12 1.67
C GLU A 199 11.76 10.66 1.88
N HIS A 200 11.63 11.84 2.51
CA HIS A 200 10.34 12.49 2.69
C HIS A 200 9.66 12.83 1.35
N HIS A 201 10.43 13.29 0.36
CA HIS A 201 9.88 13.57 -0.97
C HIS A 201 9.34 12.31 -1.65
N SER A 202 10.05 11.19 -1.52
CA SER A 202 9.61 9.88 -2.01
C SER A 202 8.31 9.45 -1.32
N GLN A 203 8.26 9.49 0.01
CA GLN A 203 7.07 9.13 0.80
C GLN A 203 5.85 10.00 0.45
N VAL A 204 6.02 11.32 0.32
CA VAL A 204 4.94 12.23 -0.08
C VAL A 204 4.41 11.89 -1.47
N THR A 205 5.30 11.52 -2.39
CA THR A 205 4.92 11.12 -3.75
C THR A 205 4.13 9.80 -3.74
N GLN A 206 4.59 8.82 -2.97
CA GLN A 206 3.90 7.55 -2.78
C GLN A 206 2.51 7.75 -2.15
N LEU A 207 2.42 8.50 -1.05
CA LEU A 207 1.15 8.75 -0.36
C LEU A 207 0.14 9.49 -1.25
N ARG A 208 0.61 10.44 -2.08
CA ARG A 208 -0.27 11.10 -3.07
C ARG A 208 -0.82 10.10 -4.07
N LYS A 209 0.02 9.19 -4.58
CA LYS A 209 -0.38 8.13 -5.52
C LYS A 209 -1.40 7.18 -4.91
N GLU A 210 -1.12 6.69 -3.71
CA GLU A 210 -2.05 5.82 -2.96
C GLU A 210 -3.39 6.50 -2.70
N ASN A 211 -3.37 7.79 -2.31
CA ASN A 211 -4.60 8.55 -2.06
C ASN A 211 -5.43 8.76 -3.34
N MET A 212 -4.78 9.05 -4.48
CA MET A 212 -5.47 9.10 -5.77
C MET A 212 -6.08 7.75 -6.16
N ASN A 213 -5.36 6.65 -5.96
CA ASN A 213 -5.86 5.30 -6.24
C ASN A 213 -7.07 4.97 -5.36
N LEU A 214 -6.97 5.15 -4.04
CA LEU A 214 -8.09 4.97 -3.10
C LEU A 214 -9.32 5.79 -3.48
N LYS A 215 -9.13 7.05 -3.88
CA LYS A 215 -10.22 7.91 -4.34
C LYS A 215 -10.87 7.37 -5.62
N SER A 216 -10.06 6.94 -6.60
CA SER A 216 -10.57 6.35 -7.83
C SER A 216 -11.32 5.05 -7.59
N GLN A 217 -10.83 4.18 -6.69
CA GLN A 217 -11.54 2.96 -6.29
C GLN A 217 -12.90 3.27 -5.67
N LEU A 218 -12.95 4.28 -4.79
CA LEU A 218 -14.18 4.70 -4.13
C LEU A 218 -15.19 5.28 -5.13
N ASP A 219 -14.75 6.12 -6.06
CA ASP A 219 -15.60 6.70 -7.11
C ASP A 219 -16.17 5.59 -8.01
N LEU A 220 -15.33 4.65 -8.45
CA LEU A 220 -15.76 3.54 -9.30
C LEU A 220 -16.71 2.59 -8.57
N TYR A 221 -16.41 2.27 -7.31
CA TYR A 221 -17.32 1.49 -6.46
C TYR A 221 -18.66 2.19 -6.27
N THR A 222 -18.64 3.50 -6.00
CA THR A 222 -19.86 4.28 -5.79
C THR A 222 -20.73 4.26 -7.04
N LYS A 223 -20.12 4.48 -8.22
CA LYS A 223 -20.81 4.37 -9.50
C LYS A 223 -21.45 3.00 -9.71
N LYS A 224 -20.65 1.92 -9.60
CA LYS A 224 -21.14 0.55 -9.84
C LYS A 224 -22.23 0.11 -8.85
N CYS A 225 -22.11 0.48 -7.56
CA CYS A 225 -23.07 0.04 -6.54
C CYS A 225 -24.29 0.95 -6.40
N LYS A 226 -24.11 2.28 -6.38
CA LYS A 226 -25.21 3.22 -6.12
C LYS A 226 -25.95 3.65 -7.38
N GLU A 227 -25.30 3.63 -8.54
CA GLU A 227 -25.91 4.04 -9.79
C GLU A 227 -26.31 2.78 -10.57
N ASP A 228 -25.34 2.02 -11.07
CA ASP A 228 -25.60 0.93 -12.04
C ASP A 228 -26.43 -0.21 -11.42
N PHE A 229 -26.06 -0.67 -10.22
CA PHE A 229 -26.77 -1.76 -9.56
C PHE A 229 -28.14 -1.32 -9.01
N ALA A 230 -28.25 -0.14 -8.42
CA ALA A 230 -29.52 0.37 -7.91
C ALA A 230 -30.52 0.63 -9.05
N GLU A 231 -30.08 1.18 -10.18
CA GLU A 231 -30.90 1.37 -11.38
C GLU A 231 -31.40 0.01 -11.91
N SER A 232 -30.56 -1.02 -11.90
CA SER A 232 -30.94 -2.38 -12.31
C SER A 232 -32.01 -3.00 -11.40
N LEU A 233 -32.08 -2.60 -10.13
CA LEU A 233 -33.09 -3.08 -9.17
C LEU A 233 -34.41 -2.30 -9.21
N LYS A 234 -34.45 -1.14 -9.88
CA LYS A 234 -35.65 -0.29 -9.99
C LYS A 234 -36.84 -1.01 -10.62
N GLY A 235 -36.59 -1.97 -11.51
CA GLY A 235 -37.63 -2.84 -12.09
C GLY A 235 -38.35 -3.69 -11.04
N ILE A 236 -37.62 -4.22 -10.05
CA ILE A 236 -38.20 -5.01 -8.95
C ILE A 236 -39.10 -4.12 -8.11
N GLN A 237 -38.63 -2.93 -7.71
CA GLN A 237 -39.44 -1.97 -6.97
C GLN A 237 -40.74 -1.63 -7.71
N THR A 238 -40.66 -1.41 -9.02
CA THR A 238 -41.82 -1.09 -9.87
C THR A 238 -42.84 -2.22 -9.86
N VAL A 239 -42.41 -3.47 -10.04
CA VAL A 239 -43.29 -4.65 -10.04
C VAL A 239 -43.91 -4.86 -8.66
N THR A 240 -43.12 -4.77 -7.59
CA THR A 240 -43.60 -4.92 -6.21
C THR A 240 -44.63 -3.86 -5.86
N SER A 241 -44.38 -2.59 -6.19
CA SER A 241 -45.34 -1.50 -5.97
C SER A 241 -46.64 -1.73 -6.75
N ALA A 242 -46.57 -2.10 -8.03
CA ALA A 242 -47.75 -2.38 -8.83
C ALA A 242 -48.57 -3.56 -8.29
N PHE A 243 -47.91 -4.60 -7.79
CA PHE A 243 -48.56 -5.75 -7.16
C PHE A 243 -49.27 -5.36 -5.85
N LEU A 244 -48.60 -4.62 -4.96
CA LEU A 244 -49.17 -4.13 -3.71
C LEU A 244 -50.38 -3.23 -3.95
N THR A 245 -50.29 -2.29 -4.90
CA THR A 245 -51.44 -1.45 -5.30
C THR A 245 -52.62 -2.29 -5.79
N LYS A 246 -52.36 -3.39 -6.51
CA LYS A 246 -53.43 -4.29 -6.98
C LYS A 246 -54.07 -5.08 -5.84
N ILE A 247 -53.30 -5.49 -4.84
CA ILE A 247 -53.79 -6.12 -3.62
C ILE A 247 -54.68 -5.14 -2.84
N ASP A 248 -54.20 -3.92 -2.58
CA ASP A 248 -54.95 -2.92 -1.80
C ASP A 248 -56.29 -2.57 -2.45
N ASN A 249 -56.31 -2.46 -3.78
CA ASN A 249 -57.53 -2.21 -4.56
C ASN A 249 -58.50 -3.40 -4.58
N PHE A 250 -58.01 -4.63 -4.41
CA PHE A 250 -58.86 -5.84 -4.36
C PHE A 250 -59.70 -5.89 -3.08
N PHE A 251 -59.19 -5.36 -1.97
CA PHE A 251 -59.83 -5.42 -0.65
C PHE A 251 -60.70 -4.19 -0.32
N THR A 252 -60.51 -3.05 -0.99
CA THR A 252 -61.20 -1.79 -0.66
C THR A 252 -62.62 -1.68 -1.23
N HIS A 253 -63.02 -2.52 -2.20
CA HIS A 253 -64.34 -2.42 -2.85
C HIS A 253 -65.26 -3.63 -2.68
N SER A 254 -64.83 -4.69 -1.97
CA SER A 254 -65.57 -5.95 -1.89
C SER A 254 -66.09 -6.32 -0.49
N VAL A 255 -65.76 -5.55 0.55
CA VAL A 255 -66.21 -5.84 1.92
C VAL A 255 -67.20 -4.77 2.43
N THR A 256 -68.26 -4.54 1.65
CA THR A 256 -69.54 -4.06 2.19
C THR A 256 -70.51 -5.23 2.39
N PHE A 257 -69.98 -6.42 2.69
CA PHE A 257 -70.81 -7.46 3.28
C PHE A 257 -71.07 -7.03 4.72
N HIS A 258 -72.31 -6.64 5.03
CA HIS A 258 -72.79 -6.54 6.41
C HIS A 258 -72.66 -7.93 7.05
N LEU A 259 -71.51 -8.20 7.66
CA LEU A 259 -71.21 -9.40 8.43
C LEU A 259 -72.05 -9.37 9.70
N THR A 260 -73.33 -9.74 9.60
CA THR A 260 -74.27 -9.78 10.72
C THR A 260 -74.10 -11.03 11.59
N CYS A 261 -73.19 -11.95 11.23
CA CYS A 261 -72.96 -13.21 11.94
C CYS A 261 -71.56 -13.24 12.58
N THR A 262 -71.50 -13.36 13.92
CA THR A 262 -70.27 -13.43 14.73
C THR A 262 -69.29 -14.52 14.28
N LYS A 263 -69.79 -15.66 13.80
CA LYS A 263 -68.94 -16.74 13.25
C LYS A 263 -68.24 -16.36 11.95
N GLN A 264 -68.87 -15.54 11.10
CA GLN A 264 -68.23 -15.08 9.87
C GLN A 264 -67.17 -14.01 10.16
N GLU A 265 -67.39 -13.14 11.15
CA GLU A 265 -66.40 -12.17 11.61
C GLU A 265 -65.14 -12.87 12.17
N GLU A 266 -65.30 -13.93 12.97
CA GLU A 266 -64.16 -14.72 13.46
C GLU A 266 -63.38 -15.41 12.33
N GLN A 267 -64.08 -16.00 11.34
CA GLN A 267 -63.44 -16.62 10.18
C GLN A 267 -62.69 -15.59 9.33
N MET A 268 -63.26 -14.40 9.14
CA MET A 268 -62.61 -13.31 8.41
C MET A 268 -61.39 -12.79 9.17
N GLY A 269 -61.47 -12.71 10.50
CA GLY A 269 -60.34 -12.41 11.38
C GLY A 269 -59.20 -13.43 11.25
N ARG A 270 -59.52 -14.74 11.20
CA ARG A 270 -58.54 -15.81 10.97
C ARG A 270 -57.92 -15.76 9.57
N ILE A 271 -58.71 -15.51 8.53
CA ILE A 271 -58.18 -15.36 7.17
C ILE A 271 -57.24 -14.15 7.12
N ARG A 272 -57.65 -13.02 7.72
CA ARG A 272 -56.81 -11.83 7.81
C ARG A 272 -55.51 -12.11 8.57
N SER A 273 -55.56 -12.78 9.73
CA SER A 273 -54.34 -13.11 10.50
C SER A 273 -53.42 -14.06 9.73
N ASN A 274 -53.98 -15.07 9.06
CA ASN A 274 -53.21 -16.05 8.30
C ASN A 274 -52.56 -15.42 7.06
N CYS A 275 -53.31 -14.61 6.31
CA CYS A 275 -52.76 -13.86 5.17
C CYS A 275 -51.70 -12.85 5.61
N THR A 276 -51.90 -12.18 6.75
CA THR A 276 -50.90 -11.25 7.30
C THR A 276 -49.63 -11.98 7.76
N SER A 277 -49.77 -13.14 8.41
CA SER A 277 -48.63 -13.96 8.83
C SER A 277 -47.87 -14.53 7.63
N LEU A 278 -48.57 -15.02 6.62
CA LEU A 278 -47.96 -15.50 5.38
C LEU A 278 -47.24 -14.37 4.64
N SER A 279 -47.87 -13.18 4.54
CA SER A 279 -47.24 -12.00 3.94
C SER A 279 -45.94 -11.64 4.65
N ARG A 280 -45.93 -11.62 6.00
CA ARG A 280 -44.71 -11.37 6.78
C ARG A 280 -43.65 -12.44 6.57
N GLN A 281 -44.01 -13.72 6.59
CA GLN A 281 -43.05 -14.80 6.34
C GLN A 281 -42.42 -14.70 4.95
N VAL A 282 -43.21 -14.34 3.94
CA VAL A 282 -42.73 -14.11 2.58
C VAL A 282 -41.78 -12.92 2.55
N GLU A 283 -42.15 -11.80 3.18
CA GLU A 283 -41.30 -10.60 3.32
C GLU A 283 -39.98 -10.92 4.01
N ASP A 284 -40.00 -11.62 5.15
CA ASP A 284 -38.81 -12.01 5.90
C ASP A 284 -37.86 -12.89 5.07
N LYS A 285 -38.39 -13.86 4.32
CA LYS A 285 -37.60 -14.72 3.43
C LYS A 285 -37.00 -13.94 2.26
N PHE A 286 -37.77 -13.04 1.64
CA PHE A 286 -37.27 -12.19 0.56
C PHE A 286 -36.22 -11.20 1.06
N GLN A 287 -36.43 -10.60 2.22
CA GLN A 287 -35.47 -9.67 2.83
C GLN A 287 -34.15 -10.38 3.13
N SER A 288 -34.20 -11.57 3.75
CA SER A 288 -32.99 -12.37 3.98
C SER A 288 -32.24 -12.72 2.70
N TYR A 289 -32.96 -13.06 1.62
CA TYR A 289 -32.35 -13.32 0.33
C TYR A 289 -31.71 -12.05 -0.28
N LEU A 290 -32.41 -10.92 -0.23
CA LEU A 290 -31.92 -9.63 -0.70
C LEU A 290 -30.69 -9.16 0.08
N ASP A 291 -30.64 -9.37 1.38
CA ASP A 291 -29.49 -9.04 2.22
C ASP A 291 -28.26 -9.87 1.82
N ILE A 292 -28.43 -11.18 1.60
CA ILE A 292 -27.34 -12.07 1.15
C ILE A 292 -26.85 -11.66 -0.24
N VAL A 293 -27.76 -11.40 -1.17
CA VAL A 293 -27.40 -10.98 -2.54
C VAL A 293 -26.73 -9.61 -2.52
N GLY A 294 -27.27 -8.66 -1.76
CA GLY A 294 -26.71 -7.33 -1.58
C GLY A 294 -25.29 -7.36 -1.02
N ALA A 295 -25.04 -8.18 0.01
CA ALA A 295 -23.72 -8.38 0.58
C ALA A 295 -22.74 -8.97 -0.44
N LYS A 296 -23.15 -9.98 -1.20
CA LYS A 296 -22.32 -10.59 -2.25
C LYS A 296 -21.99 -9.60 -3.37
N VAL A 297 -22.98 -8.88 -3.88
CA VAL A 297 -22.78 -7.88 -4.94
C VAL A 297 -21.87 -6.76 -4.46
N SER A 298 -22.08 -6.23 -3.26
CA SER A 298 -21.21 -5.20 -2.68
C SER A 298 -19.77 -5.69 -2.56
N SER A 299 -19.56 -6.93 -2.09
CA SER A 299 -18.23 -7.54 -2.00
C SER A 299 -17.58 -7.68 -3.39
N ILE A 300 -18.32 -8.20 -4.37
CA ILE A 300 -17.83 -8.37 -5.75
C ILE A 300 -17.47 -7.01 -6.35
N GLN A 301 -18.31 -5.99 -6.19
CA GLN A 301 -18.04 -4.68 -6.77
C GLN A 301 -16.90 -3.96 -6.07
N LYS A 302 -16.74 -4.12 -4.76
CA LYS A 302 -15.55 -3.63 -4.05
C LYS A 302 -14.27 -4.23 -4.64
N GLN A 303 -14.26 -5.54 -4.86
CA GLN A 303 -13.09 -6.23 -5.42
C GLN A 303 -12.87 -5.86 -6.89
N SER A 304 -13.94 -5.81 -7.70
CA SER A 304 -13.88 -5.40 -9.10
C SER A 304 -13.32 -3.99 -9.25
N SER A 305 -13.81 -3.03 -8.46
CA SER A 305 -13.31 -1.65 -8.50
C SER A 305 -11.85 -1.53 -8.12
N ARG A 306 -11.42 -2.25 -7.08
CA ARG A 306 -10.00 -2.30 -6.70
C ARG A 306 -9.13 -2.83 -7.83
N LEU A 307 -9.49 -3.99 -8.39
CA LEU A 307 -8.72 -4.64 -9.45
C LEU A 307 -8.69 -3.80 -10.73
N GLU A 308 -9.77 -3.11 -11.06
CA GLU A 308 -9.83 -2.27 -12.26
C GLU A 308 -8.89 -1.06 -12.15
N VAL A 309 -8.88 -0.38 -11.00
CA VAL A 309 -7.95 0.74 -10.78
C VAL A 309 -6.50 0.27 -10.73
N GLU A 310 -6.22 -0.85 -10.05
CA GLU A 310 -4.88 -1.45 -9.99
C GLU A 310 -4.39 -1.86 -11.38
N ASN A 311 -5.25 -2.42 -12.23
CA ASN A 311 -4.90 -2.81 -13.59
C ASN A 311 -4.57 -1.58 -14.47
N VAL A 312 -5.36 -0.51 -14.38
CA VAL A 312 -5.08 0.76 -15.08
C VAL A 312 -3.75 1.35 -14.62
N GLU A 313 -3.49 1.33 -13.31
CA GLU A 313 -2.23 1.83 -12.73
C GLU A 313 -1.02 1.03 -13.21
N LEU A 314 -1.05 -0.29 -13.05
CA LEU A 314 0.03 -1.19 -13.49
C LEU A 314 0.29 -1.10 -14.98
N THR A 315 -0.76 -0.97 -15.79
CA THR A 315 -0.62 -0.78 -17.25
C THR A 315 0.07 0.55 -17.56
N SER A 316 -0.33 1.63 -16.89
CA SER A 316 0.30 2.94 -17.05
C SER A 316 1.79 2.93 -16.64
N GLU A 317 2.12 2.26 -15.54
CA GLU A 317 3.50 2.10 -15.09
C GLU A 317 4.34 1.27 -16.05
N LEU A 318 3.77 0.17 -16.56
CA LEU A 318 4.43 -0.67 -17.54
C LEU A 318 4.74 0.11 -18.83
N ASP A 319 3.80 0.94 -19.29
CA ASP A 319 4.00 1.77 -20.48
C ASP A 319 5.06 2.86 -20.27
N LYS A 320 5.08 3.50 -19.09
CA LYS A 320 6.16 4.43 -18.70
C LYS A 320 7.51 3.73 -18.65
N CYS A 321 7.60 2.58 -18.00
CA CYS A 321 8.81 1.79 -17.89
C CYS A 321 9.36 1.42 -19.28
N LYS A 322 8.49 0.98 -20.20
CA LYS A 322 8.87 0.71 -21.60
C LYS A 322 9.37 1.96 -22.32
N ALA A 323 8.74 3.11 -22.11
CA ALA A 323 9.16 4.36 -22.71
C ALA A 323 10.53 4.82 -22.19
N ASP A 324 10.73 4.76 -20.88
CA ASP A 324 11.99 5.13 -20.21
C ASP A 324 13.12 4.20 -20.63
N GLN A 325 12.88 2.88 -20.69
CA GLN A 325 13.86 1.91 -21.17
C GLN A 325 14.30 2.21 -22.61
N LYS A 326 13.34 2.53 -23.50
CA LYS A 326 13.66 2.90 -24.90
C LYS A 326 14.48 4.19 -24.95
N LYS A 327 14.13 5.18 -24.14
CA LYS A 327 14.84 6.46 -24.06
C LYS A 327 16.26 6.27 -23.55
N GLU A 328 16.44 5.52 -22.46
CA GLU A 328 17.73 5.26 -21.86
C GLU A 328 18.64 4.43 -22.78
N ALA A 329 18.07 3.42 -23.46
CA ALA A 329 18.80 2.66 -24.48
C ALA A 329 19.27 3.56 -25.64
N ALA A 330 18.42 4.47 -26.12
CA ALA A 330 18.78 5.41 -27.18
C ALA A 330 19.86 6.41 -26.71
N GLU A 331 19.73 6.95 -25.50
CA GLU A 331 20.73 7.87 -24.92
C GLU A 331 22.07 7.17 -24.67
N SER A 332 22.05 5.94 -24.15
CA SER A 332 23.25 5.12 -23.94
C SER A 332 23.94 4.79 -25.24
N SER A 333 23.19 4.35 -26.26
CA SER A 333 23.70 4.09 -27.60
C SER A 333 24.33 5.33 -28.22
N LYS A 334 23.71 6.50 -28.06
CA LYS A 334 24.25 7.76 -28.57
C LYS A 334 25.55 8.15 -27.85
N LYS A 335 25.59 8.06 -26.51
CA LYS A 335 26.80 8.33 -25.72
C LYS A 335 27.95 7.41 -26.12
N LEU A 336 27.67 6.13 -26.35
CA LEU A 336 28.66 5.16 -26.81
C LEU A 336 29.20 5.53 -28.20
N GLN A 337 28.31 5.88 -29.13
CA GLN A 337 28.69 6.31 -30.48
C GLN A 337 29.52 7.59 -30.47
N ASP A 338 29.13 8.58 -29.66
CA ASP A 338 29.86 9.84 -29.51
C ASP A 338 31.26 9.60 -28.91
N ALA A 339 31.37 8.73 -27.90
CA ALA A 339 32.65 8.36 -27.31
C ALA A 339 33.56 7.63 -28.32
N GLN A 340 32.99 6.72 -29.11
CA GLN A 340 33.74 5.99 -30.14
C GLN A 340 34.22 6.92 -31.27
N GLN A 341 33.36 7.80 -31.78
CA GLN A 341 33.76 8.79 -32.77
C GLN A 341 34.86 9.73 -32.25
N LYS A 342 34.79 10.11 -30.97
CA LYS A 342 35.83 10.93 -30.34
C LYS A 342 37.16 10.18 -30.31
N TYR A 343 37.15 8.92 -29.89
CA TYR A 343 38.34 8.07 -29.86
C TYR A 343 38.94 7.90 -31.28
N ASP A 344 38.12 7.61 -32.29
CA ASP A 344 38.57 7.43 -33.66
C ASP A 344 39.21 8.72 -34.23
N ARG A 345 38.67 9.90 -33.87
CA ARG A 345 39.26 11.20 -34.26
C ARG A 345 40.61 11.43 -33.61
N GLU A 346 40.73 11.18 -32.31
CA GLU A 346 41.99 11.31 -31.57
C GLU A 346 43.05 10.34 -32.13
N GLN A 347 42.66 9.10 -32.43
CA GLN A 347 43.55 8.11 -33.02
C GLN A 347 44.01 8.51 -34.43
N LYS A 348 43.11 9.05 -35.26
CA LYS A 348 43.47 9.56 -36.59
C LYS A 348 44.47 10.72 -36.49
N GLN A 349 44.26 11.66 -35.57
CA GLN A 349 45.19 12.77 -35.32
C GLN A 349 46.58 12.27 -34.90
N LEU A 350 46.64 11.30 -33.98
CA LEU A 350 47.90 10.68 -33.56
C LEU A 350 48.63 9.98 -34.71
N LEU A 351 47.90 9.30 -35.60
CA LEU A 351 48.48 8.65 -36.78
C LEU A 351 49.03 9.66 -37.78
N GLU A 352 48.30 10.75 -38.04
CA GLU A 352 48.76 11.86 -38.89
C GLU A 352 50.02 12.51 -38.31
N GLU A 353 50.03 12.83 -37.01
CA GLU A 353 51.19 13.39 -36.32
C GLU A 353 52.40 12.45 -36.36
N LYS A 354 52.19 11.16 -36.10
CA LYS A 354 53.26 10.15 -36.21
C LYS A 354 53.83 10.05 -37.63
N SER A 355 52.99 10.14 -38.65
CA SER A 355 53.44 10.11 -40.05
C SER A 355 54.28 11.34 -40.40
N ARG A 356 53.85 12.52 -39.92
CA ARG A 356 54.59 13.78 -40.08
C ARG A 356 55.95 13.73 -39.38
N LEU A 357 55.98 13.31 -38.11
CA LEU A 357 57.22 13.18 -37.35
C LEU A 357 58.20 12.19 -37.99
N ARG A 358 57.70 11.11 -38.62
CA ARG A 358 58.55 10.17 -39.36
C ARG A 358 59.16 10.82 -40.61
N SER A 359 58.37 11.57 -41.38
CA SER A 359 58.85 12.32 -42.54
C SER A 359 59.89 13.37 -42.12
N ASP A 360 59.64 14.13 -41.06
CA ASP A 360 60.56 15.14 -40.55
C ASP A 360 61.89 14.50 -40.09
N LYS A 361 61.81 13.34 -39.42
CA LYS A 361 62.98 12.55 -39.04
C LYS A 361 63.80 12.11 -40.25
N GLU A 362 63.16 11.53 -41.28
CA GLU A 362 63.84 11.11 -42.51
C GLU A 362 64.51 12.29 -43.22
N GLN A 363 63.85 13.45 -43.28
CA GLN A 363 64.46 14.67 -43.84
C GLN A 363 65.68 15.13 -43.03
N LEU A 364 65.61 15.08 -41.69
CA LEU A 364 66.71 15.44 -40.81
C LEU A 364 67.90 14.48 -40.99
N GLU A 365 67.65 13.17 -41.09
CA GLU A 365 68.67 12.15 -41.34
C GLU A 365 69.37 12.36 -42.69
N VAL A 366 68.62 12.72 -43.74
CA VAL A 366 69.19 13.07 -45.06
C VAL A 366 70.03 14.35 -44.97
N GLN A 367 69.55 15.39 -44.27
CA GLN A 367 70.31 16.63 -44.06
C GLN A 367 71.62 16.38 -43.29
N LEU A 368 71.60 15.55 -42.24
CA LEU A 368 72.79 15.14 -41.49
C LEU A 368 73.77 14.37 -42.38
N ARG A 369 73.28 13.42 -43.19
CA ARG A 369 74.12 12.69 -44.15
C ARG A 369 74.80 13.63 -45.15
N ASN A 370 74.04 14.58 -45.68
CA ASN A 370 74.54 15.54 -46.67
C ASN A 370 75.50 16.57 -46.06
N GLY A 371 75.26 16.99 -44.81
CA GLY A 371 76.14 17.87 -44.04
C GLY A 371 77.48 17.23 -43.70
N CYS A 372 77.50 15.92 -43.40
CA CYS A 372 78.76 15.18 -43.20
C CYS A 372 79.58 15.02 -44.49
N THR A 373 78.96 14.95 -45.66
CA THR A 373 79.68 14.88 -46.95
C THR A 373 80.34 16.20 -47.37
N GLN A 374 79.98 17.35 -46.80
CA GLN A 374 80.63 18.64 -47.12
C GLN A 374 81.92 18.92 -46.31
N GLN A 375 82.27 18.10 -45.31
CA GLN A 375 83.52 18.26 -44.54
C GLN A 375 84.72 17.47 -45.09
N LEU A 376 84.57 16.67 -46.15
CA LEU A 376 85.70 15.98 -46.80
C LEU A 376 85.93 16.54 -48.20
N LYS A 377 86.59 17.70 -48.26
CA LYS A 377 87.28 18.15 -49.48
C LYS A 377 88.78 18.19 -49.18
N PRO A 378 89.58 17.22 -49.66
CA PRO A 378 91.03 17.28 -49.51
C PRO A 378 91.56 18.42 -50.38
N ALA A 379 92.32 19.31 -49.74
CA ALA A 379 93.15 20.28 -50.42
C ALA A 379 94.38 19.57 -51.02
N GLY A 380 94.71 19.94 -52.25
CA GLY A 380 96.09 19.89 -52.76
C GLY A 380 96.47 18.62 -53.53
N GLN A 381 96.56 18.76 -54.85
CA GLN A 381 97.46 17.92 -55.64
C GLN A 381 98.12 18.78 -56.73
N PRO A 382 99.44 19.04 -56.64
CA PRO A 382 100.27 19.45 -57.76
C PRO A 382 101.00 18.24 -58.38
N PRO A 383 101.66 18.41 -59.55
CA PRO A 383 101.52 17.49 -60.67
C PRO A 383 102.75 16.61 -60.92
N GLY A 384 102.54 15.56 -61.74
CA GLY A 384 103.58 14.98 -62.60
C GLY A 384 103.97 13.54 -62.29
N MET A 385 103.67 12.62 -63.21
CA MET A 385 104.69 12.05 -64.12
C MET A 385 104.05 10.96 -64.99
N ALA A 386 104.32 11.04 -66.28
CA ALA A 386 103.98 10.06 -67.29
C ALA A 386 104.99 8.90 -67.30
N THR A 387 104.50 7.67 -67.46
CA THR A 387 105.12 6.52 -68.17
C THR A 387 103.96 5.55 -68.46
N SER A 388 103.49 5.34 -69.69
CA SER A 388 104.03 4.55 -70.83
C SER A 388 104.33 3.07 -70.53
N GLY A 389 103.60 2.16 -71.19
CA GLY A 389 103.91 0.72 -71.34
C GLY A 389 102.74 -0.20 -70.94
N ARG A 390 101.78 -0.59 -71.80
CA ARG A 390 101.79 -1.48 -73.00
C ARG A 390 101.56 -2.97 -72.67
N GLY A 391 100.47 -3.53 -73.21
CA GLY A 391 100.13 -4.96 -73.31
C GLY A 391 98.71 -5.23 -72.80
N ARG A 392 97.71 -5.63 -73.58
CA ARG A 392 97.66 -6.17 -74.93
C ARG A 392 96.29 -5.86 -75.54
#